data_AF-A0A7Y3X6V5-F1
#
_entry.id   AF-A0A7Y3X6V5-F1
#
_cell.length_a   1.000
_cell.length_b   1.000
_cell.length_c   1.000
_cell.angle_alpha   90.00
_cell.angle_beta   90.00
_cell.angle_gamma   90.00
#
_symmetry.space_group_name_H-M   'P 1'
#
loop_
_entity.id
_entity.type
_entity.pdbx_description
1 polymer ?
#
loop_
_entity_poly.entity_id
_entity_poly.type
_entity_poly.pdbx_seq_one_letter_code
_entity_poly.pdbx_strand_id
1 'polypeptide(L)'
;MGKAIALQGNVVAVPGAMPYPAAQSGAWMALPVQVKAYPKLKVGGQSVIYEAECKFMFTGVDPAGAPVSGQETVKLTAKSTKLQKKVLVQGDMMQSPYGNQLKIVTTSKVKTA
;
A
#
# COMPACT_ATOMS: atom_id res chain seq x y z
N MET A 1 -0.22 -8.02 -23.50
CA MET A 1 0.61 -6.84 -23.14
C MET A 1 1.02 -6.97 -21.69
N GLY A 2 2.31 -6.90 -21.36
CA GLY A 2 2.82 -7.07 -20.00
C GLY A 2 2.64 -5.85 -19.09
N LYS A 3 2.46 -6.07 -17.78
CA LYS A 3 2.38 -5.01 -16.77
C LYS A 3 3.78 -4.57 -16.33
N ALA A 4 3.93 -3.31 -15.96
CA ALA A 4 5.20 -2.76 -15.47
C ALA A 4 5.53 -3.27 -14.07
N ILE A 5 6.80 -3.60 -13.81
CA ILE A 5 7.27 -4.07 -12.51
C ILE A 5 7.39 -2.91 -11.51
N ALA A 6 6.93 -3.12 -10.28
CA ALA A 6 7.06 -2.15 -9.20
C ALA A 6 8.47 -2.13 -8.62
N LEU A 7 8.98 -0.92 -8.40
CA LEU A 7 10.26 -0.63 -7.75
C LEU A 7 10.03 0.08 -6.42
N GLN A 8 11.08 0.15 -5.61
CA GLN A 8 11.07 0.95 -4.38
C GLN A 8 10.72 2.42 -4.72
N GLY A 9 9.67 2.94 -4.07
CA GLY A 9 9.11 4.28 -4.35
C GLY A 9 7.90 4.31 -5.29
N ASN A 10 7.48 3.16 -5.86
CA ASN A 10 6.26 3.08 -6.69
C ASN A 10 5.00 2.77 -5.87
N VAL A 11 5.09 2.71 -4.55
CA VAL A 11 3.95 2.43 -3.67
C VAL A 11 3.38 3.74 -3.17
N VAL A 12 2.08 3.94 -3.36
CA VAL A 12 1.34 5.09 -2.85
C VAL A 12 0.37 4.59 -1.79
N ALA A 13 0.45 5.18 -0.60
CA ALA A 13 -0.54 5.02 0.48
C ALA A 13 -1.57 6.15 0.38
N VAL A 14 -2.85 5.79 0.43
CA VAL A 14 -3.97 6.75 0.39
C VAL A 14 -4.84 6.50 1.62
N PRO A 15 -4.93 7.46 2.55
CA PRO A 15 -5.85 7.35 3.67
C PRO A 15 -7.31 7.28 3.22
N GLY A 16 -8.10 6.47 3.91
CA GLY A 16 -9.52 6.33 3.70
C GLY A 16 -10.34 7.44 4.36
N ALA A 17 -11.64 7.47 4.05
CA ALA A 17 -12.57 8.46 4.59
C ALA A 17 -13.54 7.88 5.64
N MET A 18 -13.59 6.56 5.81
CA MET A 18 -14.52 5.94 6.74
C MET A 18 -13.97 6.05 8.17
N PRO A 19 -14.75 6.57 9.14
CA PRO A 19 -14.29 6.71 10.52
C PRO A 19 -13.93 5.36 11.16
N TYR A 20 -13.02 5.40 12.13
CA TYR A 20 -12.76 4.26 13.01
C TYR A 20 -14.00 3.95 13.86
N PRO A 21 -14.23 2.69 14.29
CA PRO A 21 -15.36 2.37 15.16
C PRO A 21 -15.41 3.27 16.41
N ALA A 22 -16.63 3.64 16.81
CA ALA A 22 -16.95 4.61 17.86
C ALA A 22 -16.61 6.08 17.56
N ALA A 23 -15.88 6.41 16.48
CA ALA A 23 -15.67 7.79 16.08
C ALA A 23 -16.85 8.30 15.22
N GLN A 24 -17.33 9.51 15.51
CA GLN A 24 -18.28 10.23 14.66
C GLN A 24 -17.54 11.07 13.60
N SER A 25 -16.33 11.54 13.90
CA SER A 25 -15.48 12.27 12.96
C SER A 25 -14.00 12.02 13.26
N GLY A 26 -13.15 12.29 12.28
CA GLY A 26 -11.70 12.15 12.39
C GLY A 26 -11.04 11.93 11.04
N ALA A 27 -9.74 11.68 11.05
CA ALA A 27 -8.96 11.47 9.85
C ALA A 27 -7.99 10.31 10.02
N TRP A 28 -7.76 9.60 8.91
CA TRP A 28 -6.67 8.65 8.77
C TRP A 28 -5.41 9.35 8.27
N MET A 29 -4.27 8.93 8.80
CA MET A 29 -2.95 9.35 8.36
C MET A 29 -2.12 8.10 8.02
N ALA A 30 -1.53 8.10 6.83
CA ALA A 30 -0.60 7.06 6.41
C ALA A 30 0.76 7.28 7.10
N LEU A 31 1.29 6.24 7.73
CA LEU A 31 2.68 6.20 8.18
C LEU A 31 3.61 5.79 7.02
N PRO A 32 4.94 5.94 7.17
CA PRO A 32 5.89 5.55 6.13
C PRO A 32 5.67 4.11 5.64
N VAL A 33 5.56 3.96 4.32
CA VAL A 33 5.38 2.66 3.67
C VAL A 33 6.66 1.83 3.83
N GLN A 34 6.49 0.60 4.31
CA GLN A 34 7.53 -0.41 4.38
C GLN A 34 7.43 -1.31 3.15
N VAL A 35 8.56 -1.64 2.53
CA VAL A 35 8.59 -2.51 1.35
C VAL A 35 9.56 -3.65 1.55
N LYS A 36 9.20 -4.84 1.04
CA LYS A 36 10.15 -5.94 0.89
C LYS A 36 10.52 -6.09 -0.57
N ALA A 37 11.83 -6.10 -0.81
CA ALA A 37 12.42 -6.14 -2.13
C ALA A 37 13.35 -7.33 -2.30
N TYR A 38 13.53 -7.76 -3.54
CA TYR A 38 14.56 -8.74 -3.89
C TYR A 38 15.91 -8.04 -4.01
N PRO A 39 16.92 -8.36 -3.17
CA PRO A 39 18.20 -7.65 -3.17
C PRO A 39 19.00 -7.84 -4.47
N LYS A 40 18.81 -9.00 -5.13
CA LYS A 40 19.51 -9.38 -6.37
C LYS A 40 18.71 -9.07 -7.65
N LEU A 41 17.41 -8.77 -7.55
CA LEU A 41 16.59 -8.46 -8.72
C LEU A 41 16.40 -6.95 -8.79
N LYS A 42 17.14 -6.32 -9.70
CA LYS A 42 17.14 -4.87 -9.88
C LYS A 42 16.77 -4.49 -11.30
N VAL A 43 16.12 -3.34 -11.44
CA VAL A 43 15.79 -2.71 -12.71
C VAL A 43 16.22 -1.25 -12.61
N GLY A 44 17.08 -0.78 -13.51
CA GLY A 44 17.60 0.58 -13.45
C GLY A 44 18.33 0.90 -12.12
N GLY A 45 18.96 -0.09 -11.49
CA GLY A 45 19.62 0.06 -10.19
C GLY A 45 18.71 -0.03 -8.96
N GLN A 46 17.39 -0.01 -9.14
CA GLN A 46 16.42 -0.11 -8.04
C GLN A 46 15.94 -1.55 -7.83
N SER A 47 15.77 -1.96 -6.58
CA SER A 47 15.30 -3.30 -6.23
C SER A 47 13.81 -3.47 -6.56
N VAL A 48 13.48 -4.62 -7.14
CA VAL A 48 12.10 -5.03 -7.42
C VAL A 48 11.41 -5.43 -6.13
N ILE A 49 10.19 -4.93 -5.91
CA ILE A 49 9.41 -5.20 -4.70
C ILE A 49 8.39 -6.33 -4.90
N TYR A 50 8.15 -7.11 -3.85
CA TYR A 50 7.17 -8.20 -3.83
C TYR A 50 6.13 -8.07 -2.72
N GLU A 51 6.34 -7.15 -1.79
CA GLU A 51 5.42 -6.86 -0.69
C GLU A 51 5.56 -5.38 -0.32
N ALA A 52 4.44 -4.76 0.01
CA ALA A 52 4.37 -3.43 0.59
C ALA A 52 3.38 -3.42 1.75
N GLU A 53 3.69 -2.68 2.79
CA GLU A 53 2.88 -2.56 4.00
C GLU A 53 2.86 -1.10 4.46
N CYS A 54 1.70 -0.64 4.89
CA CYS A 54 1.53 0.69 5.45
C CYS A 54 0.61 0.59 6.64
N LYS A 55 1.08 1.14 7.76
CA LYS A 55 0.25 1.36 8.94
C LYS A 55 -0.43 2.71 8.80
N PHE A 56 -1.73 2.73 9.03
CA PHE A 56 -2.55 3.91 9.08
C PHE A 56 -2.92 4.16 10.54
N MET A 57 -2.87 5.43 10.95
CA MET A 57 -3.33 5.87 12.26
C MET A 57 -4.55 6.75 12.10
N PHE A 58 -5.57 6.51 12.92
CA PHE A 58 -6.77 7.34 12.99
C PHE A 58 -6.73 8.20 14.24
N THR A 59 -7.11 9.46 14.10
CA THR A 59 -7.42 10.35 15.21
C THR A 59 -8.75 11.05 14.96
N GLY A 60 -9.60 11.08 15.97
CA GLY A 60 -10.96 11.62 15.86
C GLY A 60 -11.64 11.80 17.20
N VAL A 61 -12.96 11.95 17.17
CA VAL A 61 -13.81 12.10 18.35
C VAL A 61 -15.09 11.26 18.24
N ASP A 62 -15.62 10.82 19.38
CA ASP A 62 -16.92 10.16 19.49
C ASP A 62 -18.08 11.18 19.55
N PRO A 63 -19.35 10.75 19.61
CA PRO A 63 -20.49 11.66 19.73
C PRO A 63 -20.56 12.50 21.00
N ALA A 64 -19.84 12.11 22.06
CA ALA A 64 -19.71 12.88 23.30
C ALA A 64 -18.53 13.88 23.23
N GLY A 65 -17.77 13.90 22.12
CA GLY A 65 -16.59 14.73 21.94
C GLY A 65 -15.32 14.15 22.58
N ALA A 66 -15.35 12.91 23.08
CA ALA A 66 -14.18 12.26 23.65
C ALA A 66 -13.22 11.81 22.54
N PRO A 67 -11.89 11.89 22.76
CA PRO A 67 -10.91 11.52 21.75
C PRO A 67 -10.95 10.02 21.45
N VAL A 68 -10.95 9.66 20.17
CA VAL A 68 -10.87 8.29 19.67
C VAL A 68 -9.62 8.14 18.81
N SER A 69 -8.84 7.09 19.07
CA SER A 69 -7.69 6.72 18.26
C SER A 69 -7.82 5.29 17.75
N GLY A 70 -7.36 5.07 16.53
CA GLY A 70 -7.36 3.75 15.89
C GLY A 70 -6.10 3.50 15.09
N GLN A 71 -5.88 2.25 14.73
CA GLN A 71 -4.81 1.88 13.82
C GLN A 71 -5.26 0.75 12.90
N GLU A 72 -4.72 0.75 11.69
CA GLU A 72 -4.90 -0.33 10.73
C GLU A 72 -3.60 -0.60 9.99
N THR A 73 -3.34 -1.84 9.61
CA THR A 73 -2.25 -2.19 8.71
C THR A 73 -2.82 -2.70 7.40
N VAL A 74 -2.52 -2.01 6.31
CA VAL A 74 -2.82 -2.49 4.96
C VAL A 74 -1.57 -3.14 4.38
N LYS A 75 -1.73 -4.39 3.93
CA LYS A 75 -0.67 -5.18 3.35
C LYS A 75 -1.01 -5.57 1.91
N LEU A 76 -0.12 -5.21 0.99
CA LEU A 76 -0.21 -5.56 -0.42
C LEU A 76 0.90 -6.55 -0.77
N THR A 77 0.51 -7.79 -1.07
CA THR A 77 1.43 -8.88 -1.44
C THR A 77 1.31 -9.18 -2.92
N ALA A 78 2.44 -9.42 -3.58
CA ALA A 78 2.46 -9.84 -4.97
C ALA A 78 1.65 -11.12 -5.19
N LYS A 79 0.75 -11.08 -6.18
CA LYS A 79 0.02 -12.27 -6.63
C LYS A 79 0.96 -13.21 -7.39
N SER A 80 0.60 -14.49 -7.45
CA SER A 80 1.32 -15.43 -8.31
C SER A 80 1.26 -14.95 -9.77
N THR A 81 2.42 -14.93 -10.43
CA THR A 81 2.53 -14.62 -11.87
C THR A 81 3.18 -15.81 -12.57
N LYS A 82 3.27 -15.78 -13.92
CA LYS A 82 4.04 -16.77 -14.69
C LYS A 82 5.55 -16.71 -14.42
N LEU A 83 6.04 -15.64 -13.76
CA LEU A 83 7.43 -15.55 -13.34
C LEU A 83 7.68 -16.47 -12.14
N GLN A 84 8.88 -17.07 -12.08
CA GLN A 84 9.30 -17.87 -10.92
C GLN A 84 9.28 -17.09 -9.60
N LYS A 85 9.40 -15.76 -9.67
CA LYS A 85 9.34 -14.86 -8.50
C LYS A 85 8.08 -13.98 -8.59
N LYS A 86 7.36 -13.88 -7.48
CA LYS A 86 6.17 -13.02 -7.36
C LYS A 86 6.63 -11.57 -7.22
N VAL A 87 6.15 -10.70 -8.10
CA VAL A 87 6.50 -9.27 -8.10
C VAL A 87 5.24 -8.45 -8.08
N LEU A 88 5.27 -7.31 -7.40
CA LEU A 88 4.20 -6.32 -7.50
C LEU A 88 4.30 -5.62 -8.85
N VAL A 89 3.16 -5.35 -9.46
CA VAL A 89 3.07 -4.76 -10.80
C VAL A 89 2.11 -3.58 -10.84
N GLN A 90 2.20 -2.78 -11.91
CA GLN A 90 1.33 -1.63 -12.13
C GLN A 90 -0.15 -1.99 -11.96
N GLY A 91 -0.84 -1.16 -11.16
CA GLY A 91 -2.26 -1.32 -10.86
C GLY A 91 -2.58 -2.37 -9.79
N ASP A 92 -1.58 -3.06 -9.23
CA ASP A 92 -1.81 -3.84 -8.01
C ASP A 92 -2.23 -2.89 -6.88
N MET A 93 -3.29 -3.28 -6.16
CA MET A 93 -3.81 -2.50 -5.06
C MET A 93 -4.43 -3.41 -4.00
N MET A 94 -4.43 -2.90 -2.76
CA MET A 94 -5.20 -3.42 -1.64
C MET A 94 -5.89 -2.25 -0.97
N GLN A 95 -7.18 -2.41 -0.67
CA GLN A 95 -7.99 -1.43 0.03
C GLN A 95 -8.68 -2.10 1.21
N SER A 96 -8.71 -1.41 2.34
CA SER A 96 -9.36 -1.89 3.55
C SER A 96 -10.83 -1.46 3.64
N PRO A 97 -11.60 -2.02 4.58
CA PRO A 97 -12.97 -1.57 4.86
C PRO A 97 -13.05 -0.08 5.24
N TYR A 98 -12.01 0.48 5.85
CA TYR A 98 -11.97 1.91 6.20
C TYR A 98 -11.66 2.82 4.99
N GLY A 99 -11.38 2.22 3.83
CA GLY A 99 -10.98 2.93 2.61
C GLY A 99 -9.49 3.24 2.55
N ASN A 100 -8.68 2.85 3.54
CA ASN A 100 -7.23 2.98 3.48
C ASN A 100 -6.70 2.07 2.37
N GLN A 101 -5.79 2.58 1.55
CA GLN A 101 -5.35 1.90 0.34
C GLN A 101 -3.83 1.94 0.18
N LEU A 102 -3.27 0.82 -0.27
CA LEU A 102 -1.97 0.76 -0.93
C LEU A 102 -2.18 0.49 -2.41
N LYS A 103 -1.51 1.24 -3.28
CA LYS A 103 -1.52 1.02 -4.73
C LYS A 103 -0.15 1.18 -5.35
N ILE A 104 0.10 0.40 -6.40
CA ILE A 104 1.29 0.54 -7.22
C ILE A 104 1.03 1.52 -8.34
N VAL A 105 1.84 2.59 -8.37
CA VAL A 105 1.91 3.57 -9.43
C VAL A 105 3.34 3.61 -9.95
N THR A 106 3.56 3.06 -11.14
CA THR A 106 4.84 3.04 -11.84
C THR A 106 4.65 3.52 -13.28
N THR A 107 5.61 4.32 -13.74
CA THR A 107 5.76 4.74 -15.15
C THR A 107 6.85 3.94 -15.86
N SER A 108 7.46 2.95 -15.20
CA SER A 108 8.54 2.16 -15.77
C SER A 108 8.09 1.36 -17.00
N LYS A 109 8.92 1.36 -18.06
CA LYS A 109 8.66 0.61 -19.30
C LYS A 109 8.99 -0.89 -19.20
N VAL A 110 9.46 -1.37 -18.05
CA VAL A 110 9.91 -2.76 -17.88
C VAL A 110 8.71 -3.65 -17.61
N LYS A 111 8.34 -4.43 -18.62
CA LYS A 111 7.14 -5.28 -18.63
C LYS A 111 7.48 -6.70 -18.19
N THR A 112 6.54 -7.34 -17.49
CA THR A 112 6.52 -8.79 -17.33
C THR A 112 6.21 -9.45 -18.68
N ALA A 113 6.94 -10.50 -19.07
CA ALA A 113 6.71 -11.26 -20.31
C ALA A 113 5.31 -11.90 -20.36
#